data_AF-M0J343-F1
#
_entry.id   AF-M0J343-F1
#
_cell.length_a   1.000
_cell.length_b   1.000
_cell.length_c   1.000
_cell.angle_alpha   90.00
_cell.angle_beta   90.00
_cell.angle_gamma   90.00
#
_symmetry.space_group_name_H-M   'P 1'
#
loop_
_entity.id
_entity.type
_entity.pdbx_description
1 polymer ?
#
loop_
_entity_poly.entity_id
_entity_poly.type
_entity_poly.pdbx_seq_one_letter_code
_entity_poly.pdbx_strand_id
1 'polypeptide(L)'
;MDCPQCSKSFSSSDGLVTHLTNAHEISRIEARKRVIETSSRDADRDQHSTNSSNGEQSPETDREVMLNRFQRQHNALGRMPTPHELDEIDGYSREDYINEFGSVYGTAVFAGLTDLEPGRYDHDADGSKRYSEWDLISELWRVFELTGRASVRMMDHAGEYSSQTYQYRFGSWSEALNRANIDGPDPSITASRDSRQKHYASAEWKELRTQALKRDDYECQSCGISEEEHQEKFGVGLNVHHLTDIAEFEDPTDADVVENLETLCAECHGEHHPFSEK
;
A
#
# COMPACT_ATOMS: atom_id res chain seq x y z
N MET A 1 25.38 -18.41 -21.47
CA MET A 1 24.83 -17.17 -22.04
C MET A 1 25.88 -16.08 -21.89
N ASP A 2 26.12 -15.29 -22.92
CA ASP A 2 27.19 -14.29 -22.90
C ASP A 2 26.62 -12.87 -22.80
N CYS A 3 27.26 -12.02 -22.01
CA CYS A 3 26.88 -10.62 -21.91
C CYS A 3 27.18 -9.91 -23.25
N PRO A 4 26.17 -9.28 -23.90
CA PRO A 4 26.38 -8.63 -25.20
C PRO A 4 27.25 -7.37 -25.12
N GLN A 5 27.52 -6.86 -23.92
CA GLN A 5 28.31 -5.64 -23.72
C GLN A 5 29.78 -5.90 -23.33
N CYS A 6 30.06 -6.99 -22.62
CA CYS A 6 31.41 -7.28 -22.15
C CYS A 6 31.87 -8.73 -22.36
N SER A 7 31.07 -9.54 -23.06
CA SER A 7 31.37 -10.92 -23.45
C SER A 7 31.68 -11.88 -22.30
N LYS A 8 31.32 -11.52 -21.05
CA LYS A 8 31.41 -12.43 -19.90
C LYS A 8 30.34 -13.50 -20.01
N SER A 9 30.73 -14.75 -19.77
CA SER A 9 29.84 -15.92 -19.82
C SER A 9 29.23 -16.24 -18.46
N PHE A 10 27.95 -16.59 -18.49
CA PHE A 10 27.17 -16.96 -17.30
C PHE A 10 26.48 -18.30 -17.53
N SER A 11 26.38 -19.09 -16.45
CA SER A 11 25.78 -20.42 -16.45
C SER A 11 24.24 -20.40 -16.44
N SER A 12 23.62 -19.27 -16.09
CA SER A 12 22.16 -19.09 -16.05
C SER A 12 21.75 -17.70 -16.55
N SER A 13 20.48 -17.57 -16.97
CA SER A 13 19.85 -16.30 -17.33
C SER A 13 19.87 -15.32 -16.16
N ASP A 14 19.54 -15.78 -14.95
CA ASP A 14 19.57 -14.95 -13.74
C ASP A 14 20.96 -14.43 -13.40
N GLY A 15 22.00 -15.22 -13.67
CA GLY A 15 23.40 -14.79 -13.52
C GLY A 15 23.74 -13.66 -14.49
N LEU A 16 23.27 -13.75 -15.73
CA LEU A 16 23.46 -12.71 -16.75
C LEU A 16 22.63 -11.44 -16.46
N VAL A 17 21.38 -11.59 -16.00
CA VAL A 17 20.52 -10.46 -15.58
C VAL A 17 21.16 -9.70 -14.43
N THR A 18 21.58 -10.41 -13.39
CA THR A 18 22.22 -9.80 -12.21
C THR A 18 23.53 -9.09 -12.58
N HIS A 19 24.30 -9.67 -13.50
CA HIS A 19 25.48 -9.00 -14.04
C HIS A 19 25.14 -7.74 -14.81
N LEU A 20 24.15 -7.78 -15.69
CA LEU A 20 23.70 -6.62 -16.46
C LEU A 20 23.22 -5.49 -15.53
N THR A 21 22.45 -5.82 -14.48
CA THR A 21 22.01 -4.82 -13.51
C THR A 21 23.16 -4.19 -12.72
N ASN A 22 24.10 -5.00 -12.24
CA ASN A 22 25.15 -4.52 -11.35
C ASN A 22 26.35 -3.92 -12.08
N ALA A 23 26.71 -4.43 -13.26
CA ALA A 23 27.92 -4.04 -13.98
C ALA A 23 27.66 -3.09 -15.14
N HIS A 24 26.41 -2.99 -15.61
CA HIS A 24 26.02 -2.14 -16.73
C HIS A 24 24.95 -1.11 -16.34
N GLU A 25 24.60 -1.04 -15.04
CA GLU A 25 23.66 -0.08 -14.46
C GLU A 25 22.30 0.03 -15.20
N ILE A 26 21.91 -1.05 -15.89
CA ILE A 26 20.61 -1.13 -16.55
C ILE A 26 19.59 -1.73 -15.59
N SER A 27 18.34 -1.27 -15.65
CA SER A 27 17.29 -1.81 -14.79
C SER A 27 17.19 -3.32 -14.94
N ARG A 28 16.81 -4.03 -13.88
CA ARG A 28 16.66 -5.50 -13.90
C ARG A 28 15.71 -5.96 -15.00
N ILE A 29 14.72 -5.13 -15.31
CA ILE A 29 13.77 -5.28 -16.41
C ILE A 29 14.49 -5.20 -17.78
N GLU A 30 15.25 -4.14 -18.04
CA GLU A 30 16.05 -3.98 -19.28
C GLU A 30 17.11 -5.08 -19.44
N ALA A 31 17.70 -5.53 -18.33
CA ALA A 31 18.62 -6.67 -18.31
C ALA A 31 17.93 -7.96 -18.78
N ARG A 32 16.72 -8.25 -18.30
CA ARG A 32 15.92 -9.42 -18.72
C ARG A 32 15.54 -9.35 -20.20
N LYS A 33 15.14 -8.18 -20.73
CA LYS A 33 14.86 -8.00 -22.17
C LYS A 33 16.01 -8.48 -23.05
N ARG A 34 17.23 -8.05 -22.73
CA ARG A 34 18.41 -8.38 -23.52
C ARG A 34 18.74 -9.87 -23.48
N VAL A 35 18.48 -10.53 -22.35
CA VAL A 35 18.65 -11.99 -22.21
C VAL A 35 17.61 -12.75 -23.03
N ILE A 36 16.36 -12.26 -23.06
CA ILE A 36 15.29 -12.83 -23.88
C ILE A 36 15.58 -12.63 -25.38
N GLU A 37 15.95 -11.42 -25.79
CA GLU A 37 16.30 -11.10 -27.18
C GLU A 37 17.51 -11.90 -27.70
N THR A 38 18.51 -12.13 -26.85
CA THR A 38 19.66 -12.98 -27.22
C THR A 38 19.25 -14.46 -27.33
N SER A 39 18.36 -14.94 -26.46
CA SER A 39 17.82 -16.30 -26.51
C SER A 39 16.90 -16.54 -27.72
N SER A 40 16.10 -15.55 -28.12
CA SER A 40 15.25 -15.62 -29.31
C SER A 40 16.04 -15.57 -30.62
N ARG A 41 17.16 -14.82 -30.66
CA ARG A 41 18.06 -14.77 -31.84
C ARG A 41 18.80 -16.09 -32.08
N ASP A 42 19.04 -16.87 -31.02
CA ASP A 42 19.61 -18.21 -31.16
C ASP A 42 18.57 -19.25 -31.63
N ALA A 43 17.28 -19.02 -31.35
CA ALA A 43 16.17 -19.86 -31.83
C ALA A 43 15.76 -19.58 -33.29
N ASP A 44 15.86 -18.32 -33.74
CA ASP A 44 15.50 -17.91 -35.12
C ASP A 44 16.55 -18.26 -36.18
N ARG A 45 17.69 -18.84 -35.78
CA ARG A 45 18.73 -19.25 -36.74
C ARG A 45 18.37 -20.51 -37.53
N ASP A 46 17.27 -21.19 -37.18
CA ASP A 46 16.86 -22.45 -37.80
C ASP A 46 15.57 -22.42 -38.64
N GLN A 47 14.86 -21.29 -38.78
CA GLN A 47 13.67 -21.23 -39.65
C GLN A 47 13.57 -19.93 -40.45
N HIS A 48 13.84 -20.05 -41.75
CA HIS A 48 13.57 -18.99 -42.73
C HIS A 48 12.16 -19.16 -43.34
N SER A 49 11.55 -18.02 -43.71
CA SER A 49 10.36 -17.82 -44.56
C SER A 49 8.99 -18.02 -43.86
N THR A 50 8.00 -17.10 -43.87
CA THR A 50 7.58 -16.04 -44.83
C THR A 50 6.60 -15.02 -44.19
N ASN A 51 6.60 -13.80 -44.76
CA ASN A 51 5.52 -12.82 -44.99
C ASN A 51 4.66 -12.17 -43.86
N SER A 52 4.96 -10.88 -43.66
CA SER A 52 4.10 -9.66 -43.64
C SER A 52 2.62 -9.74 -43.27
N SER A 53 2.27 -9.01 -42.21
CA SER A 53 1.19 -8.01 -42.17
C SER A 53 1.44 -7.04 -41.02
N ASN A 54 2.05 -5.89 -41.31
CA ASN A 54 2.30 -4.81 -40.34
C ASN A 54 1.02 -3.99 -40.12
N GLY A 55 0.34 -4.23 -39.00
CA GLY A 55 -0.32 -3.15 -38.27
C GLY A 55 0.72 -2.52 -37.36
N GLU A 56 0.87 -1.20 -37.40
CA GLU A 56 1.69 -0.44 -36.44
C GLU A 56 1.09 -0.58 -35.03
N GLN A 57 1.40 -1.66 -34.34
CA GLN A 57 1.30 -1.72 -32.89
C GLN A 57 2.60 -1.12 -32.34
N SER A 58 2.48 0.00 -31.63
CA SER A 58 3.56 0.50 -30.77
C SER A 58 4.07 -0.67 -29.92
N PRO A 59 5.38 -0.85 -29.74
CA PRO A 59 5.89 -1.99 -28.98
C PRO A 59 5.23 -2.00 -27.59
N GLU A 60 4.54 -3.10 -27.24
CA GLU A 60 3.92 -3.27 -25.93
C GLU A 60 4.99 -3.01 -24.86
N THR A 61 4.65 -2.17 -23.89
CA THR A 61 5.49 -1.94 -22.71
C THR A 61 5.54 -3.21 -21.88
N ASP A 62 6.63 -3.43 -21.13
CA ASP A 62 6.75 -4.62 -20.27
C ASP A 62 5.60 -4.73 -19.28
N ARG A 63 5.15 -3.58 -18.80
CA ARG A 63 3.97 -3.46 -17.96
C ARG A 63 2.74 -4.06 -18.64
N GLU A 64 2.46 -3.72 -19.90
CA GLU A 64 1.35 -4.30 -20.68
C GLU A 64 1.55 -5.80 -20.92
N VAL A 65 2.77 -6.24 -21.25
CA VAL A 65 3.09 -7.66 -21.43
C VAL A 65 2.84 -8.44 -20.15
N MET A 66 3.29 -7.94 -18.99
CA MET A 66 3.09 -8.57 -17.68
C MET A 66 1.59 -8.72 -17.37
N LEU A 67 0.79 -7.67 -17.60
CA LEU A 67 -0.66 -7.71 -17.38
C LEU A 67 -1.35 -8.72 -18.31
N ASN A 68 -1.01 -8.72 -19.60
CA ASN A 68 -1.52 -9.68 -20.58
C ASN A 68 -1.19 -11.14 -20.19
N ARG A 69 0.05 -11.40 -19.73
CA ARG A 69 0.46 -12.73 -19.27
C ARG A 69 -0.27 -13.15 -18.00
N PHE A 70 -0.44 -12.24 -17.05
CA PHE A 70 -1.21 -12.47 -15.83
C PHE A 70 -2.68 -12.83 -16.14
N GLN A 71 -3.32 -12.10 -17.07
CA GLN A 71 -4.69 -12.41 -17.52
C GLN A 71 -4.79 -13.82 -18.14
N ARG A 72 -3.82 -14.23 -18.95
CA ARG A 72 -3.79 -15.58 -19.52
C ARG A 72 -3.67 -16.64 -18.43
N GLN A 73 -2.80 -16.42 -17.45
CA GLN A 73 -2.62 -17.34 -16.32
C GLN A 73 -3.91 -17.44 -15.49
N HIS A 74 -4.53 -16.31 -15.16
CA HIS A 74 -5.83 -16.25 -14.49
C HIS A 74 -6.90 -17.05 -15.25
N ASN A 75 -7.03 -16.82 -16.55
CA ASN A 75 -8.03 -17.49 -17.39
C ASN A 75 -7.78 -19.00 -17.50
N ALA A 76 -6.51 -19.43 -17.52
CA ALA A 76 -6.15 -20.83 -17.53
C ALA A 76 -6.46 -21.54 -16.20
N LEU A 77 -6.24 -20.86 -15.07
CA LEU A 77 -6.55 -21.37 -13.73
C LEU A 77 -8.06 -21.32 -13.42
N GLY A 78 -8.80 -20.41 -14.06
CA GLY A 78 -10.19 -20.11 -13.71
C GLY A 78 -10.35 -19.48 -12.32
N ARG A 79 -9.25 -18.99 -11.73
CA ARG A 79 -9.16 -18.33 -10.43
C ARG A 79 -7.97 -17.39 -10.40
N MET A 80 -7.92 -16.54 -9.37
CA MET A 80 -6.73 -15.75 -9.07
C MET A 80 -5.49 -16.65 -8.90
N PRO A 81 -4.37 -16.33 -9.59
CA PRO A 81 -3.08 -16.95 -9.30
C PRO A 81 -2.70 -16.71 -7.83
N THR A 82 -1.98 -17.64 -7.23
CA THR A 82 -1.28 -17.42 -5.95
C THR A 82 0.06 -16.74 -6.20
N PRO A 83 0.70 -16.14 -5.18
CA PRO A 83 2.03 -15.55 -5.34
C PRO A 83 3.06 -16.53 -5.93
N HIS A 84 3.00 -17.82 -5.57
CA HIS A 84 3.94 -18.83 -6.06
C HIS A 84 3.69 -19.19 -7.54
N GLU A 85 2.45 -19.16 -8.00
CA GLU A 85 2.09 -19.43 -9.40
C GLU A 85 2.53 -18.28 -10.35
N LEU A 86 2.94 -17.12 -9.81
CA LEU A 86 3.54 -16.07 -10.64
C LEU A 86 4.91 -16.44 -11.17
N ASP A 87 5.68 -17.27 -10.46
CA ASP A 87 6.98 -17.76 -10.93
C ASP A 87 6.85 -18.74 -12.12
N GLU A 88 5.64 -19.23 -12.39
CA GLU A 88 5.33 -20.10 -13.53
C GLU A 88 5.01 -19.30 -14.79
N ILE A 89 4.80 -17.97 -14.66
CA ILE A 89 4.57 -17.09 -15.80
C ILE A 89 5.93 -16.85 -16.46
N ASP A 90 6.10 -17.39 -17.67
CA ASP A 90 7.34 -17.23 -18.43
C ASP A 90 7.79 -15.76 -18.49
N GLY A 91 9.11 -15.54 -18.46
CA GLY A 91 9.74 -14.22 -18.62
C GLY A 91 9.79 -13.33 -17.37
N TYR A 92 8.94 -13.56 -16.36
CA TYR A 92 8.86 -12.72 -15.16
C TYR A 92 8.79 -13.58 -13.89
N SER A 93 9.53 -13.19 -12.86
CA SER A 93 9.41 -13.78 -11.54
C SER A 93 8.28 -13.12 -10.75
N ARG A 94 7.84 -13.77 -9.68
CA ARG A 94 6.96 -13.20 -8.67
C ARG A 94 7.45 -11.82 -8.20
N GLU A 95 8.72 -11.69 -7.82
CA GLU A 95 9.30 -10.41 -7.43
C GLU A 95 9.15 -9.33 -8.50
N ASP A 96 9.22 -9.67 -9.80
CA ASP A 96 9.04 -8.67 -10.86
C ASP A 96 7.60 -8.13 -10.83
N TYR A 97 6.59 -9.00 -10.66
CA TYR A 97 5.18 -8.60 -10.51
C TYR A 97 4.91 -7.80 -9.23
N ILE A 98 5.45 -8.26 -8.10
CA ILE A 98 5.25 -7.60 -6.80
C ILE A 98 5.90 -6.22 -6.79
N ASN A 99 7.09 -6.06 -7.37
CA ASN A 99 7.75 -4.77 -7.44
C ASN A 99 7.04 -3.78 -8.40
N GLU A 100 6.48 -4.28 -9.51
CA GLU A 100 5.80 -3.43 -10.50
C GLU A 100 4.37 -3.03 -10.07
N PHE A 101 3.65 -3.94 -9.40
CA PHE A 101 2.22 -3.78 -9.12
C PHE A 101 1.84 -3.86 -7.64
N GLY A 102 2.81 -4.06 -6.74
CA GLY A 102 2.65 -4.11 -5.28
C GLY A 102 2.23 -5.47 -4.73
N SER A 103 1.28 -6.16 -5.38
CA SER A 103 0.76 -7.47 -4.94
C SER A 103 0.15 -8.26 -6.09
N VAL A 104 -0.26 -9.51 -5.83
CA VAL A 104 -1.04 -10.28 -6.81
C VAL A 104 -2.37 -9.58 -7.09
N TYR A 105 -3.03 -9.10 -6.03
CA TYR A 105 -4.25 -8.32 -6.15
C TYR A 105 -4.03 -7.02 -6.93
N GLY A 106 -2.96 -6.26 -6.63
CA GLY A 106 -2.63 -5.05 -7.37
C GLY A 106 -2.44 -5.31 -8.86
N THR A 107 -1.77 -6.42 -9.20
CA THR A 107 -1.66 -6.89 -10.60
C THR A 107 -3.03 -7.16 -11.21
N ALA A 108 -3.94 -7.79 -10.47
CA ALA A 108 -5.31 -8.08 -10.91
C ALA A 108 -6.13 -6.82 -11.21
N VAL A 109 -6.02 -5.80 -10.34
CA VAL A 109 -6.67 -4.50 -10.55
C VAL A 109 -6.15 -3.86 -11.84
N PHE A 110 -4.83 -3.78 -12.01
CA PHE A 110 -4.26 -3.21 -13.24
C PHE A 110 -4.53 -4.06 -14.49
N ALA A 111 -4.74 -5.36 -14.32
CA ALA A 111 -5.15 -6.26 -15.38
C ALA A 111 -6.65 -6.19 -15.68
N GLY A 112 -7.43 -5.35 -14.99
CA GLY A 112 -8.88 -5.24 -15.19
C GLY A 112 -9.64 -6.53 -14.84
N LEU A 113 -9.11 -7.32 -13.91
CA LEU A 113 -9.70 -8.56 -13.42
C LEU A 113 -10.50 -8.36 -12.12
N THR A 114 -10.62 -7.11 -11.67
CA THR A 114 -11.40 -6.70 -10.49
C THR A 114 -12.27 -5.51 -10.84
N ASP A 115 -13.32 -5.27 -10.06
CA ASP A 115 -14.17 -4.08 -10.21
C ASP A 115 -13.53 -2.78 -9.65
N LEU A 116 -12.32 -2.87 -9.07
CA LEU A 116 -11.59 -1.69 -8.61
C LEU A 116 -10.80 -1.05 -9.76
N GLU A 117 -10.82 0.28 -9.80
CA GLU A 117 -9.97 1.07 -10.68
C GLU A 117 -8.78 1.64 -9.89
N PRO A 118 -7.52 1.53 -10.38
CA PRO A 118 -6.35 2.03 -9.66
C PRO A 118 -6.40 3.54 -9.38
N GLY A 119 -6.95 4.32 -10.31
CA GLY A 119 -7.08 5.78 -10.19
C GLY A 119 -8.19 6.25 -9.26
N ARG A 120 -8.91 5.34 -8.60
CA ARG A 120 -9.99 5.64 -7.66
C ARG A 120 -9.49 6.22 -6.34
N TYR A 121 -8.23 5.96 -6.01
CA TYR A 121 -7.64 6.24 -4.71
C TYR A 121 -6.90 7.56 -4.72
N ASP A 122 -7.18 8.40 -3.72
CA ASP A 122 -6.69 9.78 -3.68
C ASP A 122 -5.30 9.83 -3.00
N HIS A 123 -4.36 10.52 -3.65
CA HIS A 123 -3.03 10.78 -3.10
C HIS A 123 -3.05 11.89 -2.03
N ASP A 124 -4.06 12.77 -2.04
CA ASP A 124 -4.04 14.06 -1.33
C ASP A 124 -5.12 14.23 -0.24
N ALA A 125 -5.96 13.22 0.02
CA ALA A 125 -7.14 13.33 0.88
C ALA A 125 -6.87 13.78 2.33
N ASP A 126 -5.65 13.64 2.85
CA ASP A 126 -5.25 14.08 4.20
C ASP A 126 -4.02 15.02 4.21
N GLY A 127 -3.55 15.46 3.04
CA GLY A 127 -2.36 16.30 2.89
C GLY A 127 -1.00 15.59 3.05
N SER A 128 -0.97 14.28 3.36
CA SER A 128 0.27 13.50 3.38
C SER A 128 0.66 13.05 1.98
N LYS A 129 1.78 13.60 1.48
CA LYS A 129 2.39 13.23 0.20
C LYS A 129 3.30 12.01 0.28
N ARG A 130 3.37 11.35 1.43
CA ARG A 130 4.40 10.33 1.69
C ARG A 130 4.02 8.96 1.14
N TYR A 131 2.76 8.57 1.31
CA TYR A 131 2.22 7.28 0.84
C TYR A 131 0.78 7.51 0.34
N SER A 132 0.41 6.87 -0.76
CA SER A 132 -0.92 6.97 -1.36
C SER A 132 -1.90 5.95 -0.78
N GLU A 133 -3.20 6.19 -0.93
CA GLU A 133 -4.21 5.16 -0.61
C GLU A 133 -3.94 3.86 -1.39
N TRP A 134 -3.42 3.94 -2.62
CA TRP A 134 -3.03 2.78 -3.42
C TRP A 134 -1.89 1.98 -2.76
N ASP A 135 -0.85 2.66 -2.26
CA ASP A 135 0.28 2.01 -1.60
C ASP A 135 -0.19 1.24 -0.35
N LEU A 136 -1.05 1.89 0.44
CA LEU A 136 -1.59 1.29 1.66
C LEU A 136 -2.48 0.07 1.34
N ILE A 137 -3.40 0.18 0.38
CA ILE A 137 -4.29 -0.92 -0.04
C ILE A 137 -3.48 -2.10 -0.61
N SER A 138 -2.48 -1.81 -1.45
CA SER A 138 -1.61 -2.83 -2.03
C SER A 138 -0.86 -3.61 -0.95
N GLU A 139 -0.39 -2.90 0.07
CA GLU A 139 0.33 -3.49 1.20
C GLU A 139 -0.58 -4.35 2.09
N LEU A 140 -1.85 -3.98 2.28
CA LEU A 140 -2.83 -4.84 2.95
C LEU A 140 -3.00 -6.17 2.24
N TRP A 141 -3.12 -6.14 0.91
CA TRP A 141 -3.22 -7.34 0.10
C TRP A 141 -1.95 -8.17 0.13
N ARG A 142 -0.77 -7.54 0.09
CA ARG A 142 0.50 -8.26 0.23
C ARG A 142 0.56 -9.05 1.55
N VAL A 143 0.22 -8.40 2.67
CA VAL A 143 0.17 -9.07 3.98
C VAL A 143 -0.88 -10.19 3.99
N PHE A 144 -2.06 -9.95 3.42
CA PHE A 144 -3.13 -10.95 3.34
C PHE A 144 -2.72 -12.17 2.51
N GLU A 145 -2.14 -11.98 1.34
CA GLU A 145 -1.69 -13.05 0.44
C GLU A 145 -0.58 -13.91 1.06
N LEU A 146 0.32 -13.30 1.83
CA LEU A 146 1.41 -14.01 2.47
C LEU A 146 0.98 -14.87 3.66
N THR A 147 -0.11 -14.50 4.33
CA THR A 147 -0.42 -15.03 5.67
C THR A 147 -1.84 -15.57 5.81
N GLY A 148 -2.70 -15.34 4.81
CA GLY A 148 -4.13 -15.66 4.83
C GLY A 148 -4.98 -14.73 5.68
N ARG A 149 -4.41 -13.68 6.29
CA ARG A 149 -5.15 -12.69 7.11
C ARG A 149 -4.43 -11.35 7.19
N ALA A 150 -5.16 -10.25 7.25
CA ALA A 150 -4.60 -8.92 7.50
C ALA A 150 -5.10 -8.40 8.85
N SER A 151 -4.21 -8.33 9.84
CA SER A 151 -4.53 -7.78 11.17
C SER A 151 -3.58 -6.65 11.52
N VAL A 152 -4.04 -5.73 12.38
CA VAL A 152 -3.26 -4.63 12.96
C VAL A 152 -1.87 -5.10 13.38
N ARG A 153 -1.81 -6.12 14.24
CA ARG A 153 -0.55 -6.68 14.76
C ARG A 153 0.38 -7.21 13.67
N MET A 154 -0.18 -7.76 12.60
CA MET A 154 0.63 -8.30 11.50
C MET A 154 1.17 -7.20 10.62
N MET A 155 0.37 -6.15 10.39
CA MET A 155 0.83 -4.97 9.69
C MET A 155 1.94 -4.26 10.48
N ASP A 156 1.76 -4.07 11.79
CA ASP A 156 2.78 -3.45 12.64
C ASP A 156 4.08 -4.27 12.76
N HIS A 157 4.03 -5.58 12.53
CA HIS A 157 5.21 -6.45 12.62
C HIS A 157 5.87 -6.76 11.28
N ALA A 158 5.08 -6.94 10.21
CA ALA A 158 5.54 -7.47 8.93
C ALA A 158 5.17 -6.57 7.73
N GLY A 159 4.40 -5.52 7.97
CA GLY A 159 4.02 -4.52 7.00
C GLY A 159 5.07 -3.42 6.84
N GLU A 160 5.03 -2.75 5.70
CA GLU A 160 5.87 -1.58 5.43
C GLU A 160 5.39 -0.34 6.20
N TYR A 161 4.09 -0.26 6.47
CA TYR A 161 3.45 0.89 7.12
C TYR A 161 2.84 0.48 8.46
N SER A 162 2.82 1.41 9.44
CA SER A 162 2.15 1.13 10.71
C SER A 162 0.64 1.12 10.54
N SER A 163 -0.06 0.34 11.37
CA SER A 163 -1.53 0.32 11.45
C SER A 163 -2.13 1.70 11.70
N GLN A 164 -1.39 2.60 12.35
CA GLN A 164 -1.80 3.97 12.56
C GLN A 164 -1.87 4.77 11.25
N THR A 165 -0.98 4.52 10.28
CA THR A 165 -1.07 5.12 8.94
C THR A 165 -2.40 4.78 8.27
N TYR A 166 -2.88 3.55 8.43
CA TYR A 166 -4.20 3.13 7.94
C TYR A 166 -5.34 3.81 8.69
N GLN A 167 -5.23 3.97 10.01
CA GLN A 167 -6.24 4.69 10.78
C GLN A 167 -6.33 6.16 10.39
N TYR A 168 -5.20 6.86 10.20
CA TYR A 168 -5.19 8.24 9.73
C TYR A 168 -5.77 8.38 8.33
N ARG A 169 -5.40 7.48 7.40
CA ARG A 169 -5.83 7.59 6.00
C ARG A 169 -7.29 7.16 5.77
N PHE A 170 -7.71 6.06 6.37
CA PHE A 170 -9.03 5.46 6.11
C PHE A 170 -10.05 5.73 7.22
N GLY A 171 -9.62 6.32 8.33
CA GLY A 171 -10.42 6.60 9.53
C GLY A 171 -10.50 5.42 10.51
N SER A 172 -10.23 4.18 10.08
CA SER A 172 -10.08 3.02 10.95
C SER A 172 -9.48 1.81 10.20
N TRP A 173 -8.98 0.82 10.94
CA TRP A 173 -8.47 -0.43 10.36
C TRP A 173 -9.54 -1.22 9.60
N SER A 174 -10.73 -1.40 10.20
CA SER A 174 -11.85 -2.10 9.54
C SER A 174 -12.24 -1.42 8.24
N GLU A 175 -12.11 -0.10 8.21
CA GLU A 175 -12.38 0.65 7.00
C GLU A 175 -11.29 0.48 5.93
N ALA A 176 -10.03 0.40 6.34
CA ALA A 176 -8.95 0.08 5.42
C ALA A 176 -9.17 -1.30 4.78
N LEU A 177 -9.61 -2.30 5.56
CA LEU A 177 -9.97 -3.63 5.03
C LEU A 177 -11.18 -3.57 4.09
N ASN A 178 -12.22 -2.79 4.44
CA ASN A 178 -13.39 -2.63 3.57
C ASN A 178 -13.03 -1.97 2.24
N ARG A 179 -12.25 -0.87 2.27
CA ARG A 179 -11.71 -0.22 1.06
C ARG A 179 -10.84 -1.18 0.24
N ALA A 180 -10.07 -2.04 0.90
CA ALA A 180 -9.29 -3.07 0.24
C ALA A 180 -10.14 -4.22 -0.32
N ASN A 181 -11.45 -4.28 -0.03
CA ASN A 181 -12.30 -5.43 -0.36
C ASN A 181 -11.77 -6.75 0.24
N ILE A 182 -11.19 -6.67 1.45
CA ILE A 182 -10.74 -7.81 2.25
C ILE A 182 -11.78 -8.05 3.35
N ASP A 183 -12.36 -9.24 3.40
CA ASP A 183 -13.25 -9.64 4.48
C ASP A 183 -12.48 -9.72 5.81
N GLY A 184 -12.76 -8.78 6.72
CA GLY A 184 -12.21 -8.75 8.08
C GLY A 184 -13.04 -9.55 9.08
N PRO A 185 -12.52 -9.83 10.30
CA PRO A 185 -13.37 -10.28 11.39
C PRO A 185 -14.45 -9.24 11.67
N ASP A 186 -15.69 -9.71 11.87
CA ASP A 186 -16.89 -8.89 12.11
C ASP A 186 -16.60 -7.83 13.18
N PRO A 187 -16.72 -6.52 12.85
CA PRO A 187 -16.48 -5.48 13.84
C PRO A 187 -17.47 -5.66 15.00
N SER A 188 -16.97 -5.64 16.22
CA SER A 188 -17.80 -5.74 17.45
C SER A 188 -18.84 -4.61 17.57
N ILE A 189 -18.79 -3.60 16.70
CA ILE A 189 -19.76 -2.52 16.57
C ILE A 189 -19.94 -2.20 15.08
N THR A 190 -21.18 -2.19 14.59
CA THR A 190 -21.53 -1.67 13.26
C THR A 190 -21.29 -0.18 13.21
N ALA A 191 -20.09 0.24 12.81
CA ALA A 191 -19.77 1.65 12.67
C ALA A 191 -20.03 2.12 11.24
N SER A 192 -21.05 2.96 11.09
CA SER A 192 -21.22 3.79 9.89
C SER A 192 -20.09 4.84 9.86
N ARG A 193 -19.13 4.72 8.93
CA ARG A 193 -18.11 5.77 8.66
C ARG A 193 -18.71 7.17 8.51
N ASP A 194 -19.93 7.19 7.99
CA ASP A 194 -20.64 8.41 7.61
C ASP A 194 -21.07 9.20 8.87
N SER A 195 -21.13 8.58 10.06
CA SER A 195 -21.40 9.31 11.31
C SER A 195 -20.14 9.84 11.98
N ARG A 196 -19.06 9.05 12.09
CA ARG A 196 -17.82 9.49 12.77
C ARG A 196 -17.03 10.53 11.98
N GLN A 197 -16.98 10.43 10.65
CA GLN A 197 -16.33 11.46 9.84
C GLN A 197 -17.16 12.75 9.80
N LYS A 198 -18.50 12.66 9.77
CA LYS A 198 -19.37 13.84 9.96
C LYS A 198 -19.19 14.44 11.35
N HIS A 199 -18.99 13.61 12.38
CA HIS A 199 -18.75 14.05 13.75
C HIS A 199 -17.47 14.87 13.88
N TYR A 200 -16.31 14.31 13.49
CA TYR A 200 -15.04 15.03 13.60
C TYR A 200 -14.89 16.17 12.58
N ALA A 201 -15.65 16.14 11.48
CA ALA A 201 -15.74 17.26 10.53
C ALA A 201 -16.75 18.33 10.95
N SER A 202 -17.62 18.05 11.94
CA SER A 202 -18.69 18.94 12.39
C SER A 202 -18.13 20.27 12.91
N ALA A 203 -18.97 21.31 12.88
CA ALA A 203 -18.58 22.61 13.43
C ALA A 203 -18.47 22.54 14.96
N GLU A 204 -19.31 21.71 15.56
CA GLU A 204 -19.43 21.43 16.98
C GLU A 204 -18.13 20.81 17.52
N TRP A 205 -17.60 19.77 16.87
CA TRP A 205 -16.31 19.18 17.26
C TRP A 205 -15.14 20.14 17.07
N LYS A 206 -15.11 20.92 15.98
CA LYS A 206 -14.04 21.90 15.75
C LYS A 206 -14.02 22.98 16.84
N GLU A 207 -15.19 23.41 17.28
CA GLU A 207 -15.34 24.37 18.36
C GLU A 207 -14.87 23.77 19.70
N LEU A 208 -15.31 22.55 20.04
CA LEU A 208 -14.86 21.83 21.24
C LEU A 208 -13.36 21.58 21.25
N ARG A 209 -12.81 21.12 20.13
CA ARG A 209 -11.36 20.94 19.93
C ARG A 209 -10.61 22.25 20.18
N THR A 210 -11.13 23.37 19.68
CA THR A 210 -10.53 24.70 19.87
C THR A 210 -10.59 25.14 21.33
N GLN A 211 -11.69 24.84 22.03
CA GLN A 211 -11.85 25.14 23.46
C GLN A 211 -10.87 24.33 24.31
N ALA A 212 -10.70 23.03 24.02
CA ALA A 212 -9.72 22.18 24.70
C ALA A 212 -8.29 22.71 24.51
N LEU A 213 -7.88 23.00 23.27
CA LEU A 213 -6.55 23.58 23.01
C LEU A 213 -6.32 24.90 23.74
N LYS A 214 -7.31 25.81 23.73
CA LYS A 214 -7.20 27.10 24.41
C LYS A 214 -7.15 26.96 25.93
N ARG A 215 -7.93 26.04 26.50
CA ARG A 215 -7.90 25.72 27.94
C ARG A 215 -6.50 25.23 28.34
N ASP A 216 -5.90 24.43 27.48
CA ASP A 216 -4.62 23.75 27.68
C ASP A 216 -3.41 24.61 27.24
N ASP A 217 -3.64 25.90 26.96
CA ASP A 217 -2.64 26.87 26.47
C ASP A 217 -1.83 26.40 25.25
N TYR A 218 -2.42 25.53 24.42
CA TYR A 218 -1.76 24.89 23.29
C TYR A 218 -0.49 24.10 23.70
N GLU A 219 -0.52 23.50 24.90
CA GLU A 219 0.54 22.64 25.41
C GLU A 219 0.01 21.23 25.66
N CYS A 220 0.86 20.22 25.42
CA CYS A 220 0.56 18.86 25.83
C CYS A 220 0.43 18.77 27.36
N GLN A 221 -0.71 18.31 27.84
CA GLN A 221 -0.98 18.23 29.28
C GLN A 221 -0.19 17.13 30.02
N SER A 222 0.45 16.23 29.26
CA SER A 222 1.32 15.18 29.82
C SER A 222 2.80 15.61 29.86
N CYS A 223 3.36 16.14 28.76
CA CYS A 223 4.79 16.46 28.69
C CYS A 223 5.15 17.95 28.57
N GLY A 224 4.17 18.83 28.36
CA GLY A 224 4.35 20.28 28.27
C GLY A 224 4.92 20.80 26.94
N ILE A 225 5.10 19.96 25.92
CA ILE A 225 5.52 20.46 24.60
C ILE A 225 4.45 21.38 24.01
N SER A 226 4.87 22.54 23.52
CA SER A 226 3.97 23.49 22.86
C SER A 226 3.57 23.01 21.46
N GLU A 227 2.44 23.51 20.95
CA GLU A 227 1.97 23.24 19.59
C GLU A 227 3.01 23.61 18.53
N GLU A 228 3.73 24.73 18.70
CA GLU A 228 4.77 25.18 17.77
C GLU A 228 5.94 24.19 17.74
N GLU A 229 6.50 23.84 18.90
CA GLU A 229 7.59 22.87 19.00
C GLU A 229 7.17 21.47 18.53
N HIS A 230 5.93 21.08 18.81
CA HIS A 230 5.37 19.82 18.33
C HIS A 230 5.24 19.79 16.80
N GLN A 231 4.74 20.86 16.21
CA GLN A 231 4.62 21.02 14.76
C GLN A 231 6.00 21.00 14.09
N GLU A 232 7.02 21.59 14.70
CA GLU A 232 8.41 21.50 14.20
C GLU A 232 8.99 20.09 14.31
N LYS A 233 8.76 19.40 15.44
CA LYS A 233 9.33 18.08 15.70
C LYS A 233 8.64 16.96 14.90
N PHE A 234 7.32 17.04 14.75
CA PHE A 234 6.50 15.95 14.19
C PHE A 234 5.78 16.30 12.89
N GLY A 235 5.78 17.57 12.47
CA GLY A 235 5.10 18.02 11.24
C GLY A 235 3.58 18.07 11.35
N VAL A 236 3.01 17.88 12.55
CA VAL A 236 1.57 17.85 12.83
C VAL A 236 1.26 18.57 14.14
N GLY A 237 0.02 19.02 14.28
CA GLY A 237 -0.43 19.71 15.49
C GLY A 237 -0.71 18.79 16.67
N LEU A 238 -1.02 19.36 17.84
CA LEU A 238 -1.41 18.59 19.03
C LEU A 238 -2.76 17.90 18.82
N ASN A 239 -2.90 16.73 19.43
CA ASN A 239 -4.15 15.96 19.43
C ASN A 239 -5.04 16.41 20.59
N VAL A 240 -6.34 16.18 20.45
CA VAL A 240 -7.31 16.29 21.55
C VAL A 240 -7.93 14.91 21.74
N HIS A 241 -7.72 14.34 22.91
CA HIS A 241 -8.05 12.97 23.29
C HIS A 241 -9.22 12.96 24.27
N HIS A 242 -10.16 12.03 24.11
CA HIS A 242 -11.19 11.79 25.12
C HIS A 242 -10.62 11.00 26.31
N LEU A 243 -10.76 11.52 27.53
CA LEU A 243 -10.33 10.86 28.77
C LEU A 243 -11.10 9.57 29.04
N THR A 244 -12.42 9.62 28.81
CA THR A 244 -13.30 8.45 28.79
C THR A 244 -13.71 8.21 27.34
N ASP A 245 -13.50 6.98 26.84
CA ASP A 245 -13.79 6.64 25.44
C ASP A 245 -15.28 6.86 25.13
N ILE A 246 -15.57 7.41 23.95
CA ILE A 246 -16.93 7.65 23.44
C ILE A 246 -17.79 6.37 23.50
N ALA A 247 -17.18 5.19 23.30
CA ALA A 247 -17.85 3.90 23.36
C ALA A 247 -18.35 3.51 24.77
N GLU A 248 -17.87 4.19 25.83
CA GLU A 248 -18.29 3.95 27.21
C GLU A 248 -19.55 4.74 27.62
N PHE A 249 -20.01 5.68 26.77
CA PHE A 249 -21.22 6.48 27.04
C PHE A 249 -22.46 5.84 26.40
N GLU A 250 -23.62 5.95 27.08
CA GLU A 250 -24.92 5.51 26.52
C GLU A 250 -25.31 6.36 25.30
N ASP A 251 -25.04 7.67 25.34
CA ASP A 251 -25.11 8.58 24.20
C ASP A 251 -23.69 9.06 23.85
N PRO A 252 -23.18 8.76 22.65
CA PRO A 252 -21.86 9.22 22.19
C PRO A 252 -21.65 10.73 22.27
N THR A 253 -22.71 11.53 22.18
CA THR A 253 -22.61 13.00 22.27
C THR A 253 -22.31 13.49 23.68
N ASP A 254 -22.57 12.68 24.71
CA ASP A 254 -22.22 13.00 26.10
C ASP A 254 -20.70 12.94 26.33
N ALA A 255 -19.96 12.25 25.45
CA ALA A 255 -18.50 12.22 25.50
C ALA A 255 -17.87 13.55 25.06
N ASP A 256 -18.58 14.36 24.27
CA ASP A 256 -18.08 15.59 23.65
C ASP A 256 -18.26 16.82 24.54
N VAL A 257 -17.71 16.73 25.75
CA VAL A 257 -17.62 17.83 26.71
C VAL A 257 -16.16 18.18 26.94
N VAL A 258 -15.83 19.47 27.05
CA VAL A 258 -14.43 19.92 27.17
C VAL A 258 -13.74 19.25 28.36
N GLU A 259 -14.47 18.99 29.44
CA GLU A 259 -13.99 18.31 30.64
C GLU A 259 -13.56 16.86 30.40
N ASN A 260 -14.11 16.20 29.38
CA ASN A 260 -13.73 14.86 28.96
C ASN A 260 -12.63 14.88 27.89
N LEU A 261 -12.06 16.05 27.56
CA LEU A 261 -11.02 16.20 26.54
C LEU A 261 -9.68 16.59 27.17
N GLU A 262 -8.58 16.11 26.60
CA GLU A 262 -7.20 16.41 27.00
C GLU A 262 -6.31 16.65 25.77
N THR A 263 -5.53 17.73 25.79
CA THR A 263 -4.56 18.02 24.72
C THR A 263 -3.27 17.21 24.91
N LEU A 264 -2.92 16.38 23.93
CA LEU A 264 -1.75 15.50 23.99
C LEU A 264 -0.88 15.56 22.72
N CYS A 265 0.44 15.48 22.89
CA CYS A 265 1.37 15.31 21.78
C CYS A 265 1.25 13.90 21.18
N ALA A 266 1.81 13.69 19.99
CA ALA A 266 1.74 12.40 19.30
C ALA A 266 2.35 11.24 20.12
N GLU A 267 3.44 11.50 20.86
CA GLU A 267 4.09 10.51 21.73
C GLU A 267 3.20 10.17 22.95
N CYS A 268 2.77 11.17 23.72
CA CYS A 268 1.93 10.97 24.91
C CYS A 268 0.56 10.40 24.57
N HIS A 269 -0.08 10.86 23.49
CA HIS A 269 -1.33 10.27 23.00
C HIS A 269 -1.16 8.77 22.70
N GLY A 270 0.03 8.39 22.24
CA GLY A 270 0.42 7.00 22.03
C GLY A 270 0.58 6.16 23.30
N GLU A 271 0.75 6.76 24.48
CA GLU A 271 0.82 6.04 25.76
C GLU A 271 -0.58 5.67 26.28
N HIS A 272 -1.58 6.51 26.00
CA HIS A 272 -2.99 6.25 26.34
C HIS A 272 -3.64 5.25 25.38
N HIS A 273 -3.14 5.19 24.15
CA HIS A 273 -3.43 4.12 23.19
C HIS A 273 -2.18 3.27 22.98
N PRO A 274 -1.74 2.52 24.01
CA PRO A 274 -0.44 1.86 24.00
C PRO A 274 -0.34 0.95 22.79
N PHE A 275 0.52 1.36 21.87
CA PHE A 275 1.02 0.53 20.80
C PHE A 275 1.62 -0.73 21.41
N SER A 276 1.35 -1.89 20.81
CA SER A 276 2.04 -3.13 21.14
C SER A 276 3.54 -2.86 21.31
N GLU A 277 4.06 -3.16 22.51
CA GLU A 277 5.48 -2.98 22.87
C GLU A 277 6.39 -3.56 21.77
N LYS A 278 7.41 -2.76 21.42
CA LYS A 278 8.45 -3.08 20.43
C LYS A 278 9.21 -4.36 20.75
#